data_AF-A0A7W0UGT5-F1
#
_entry.id   AF-A0A7W0UGT5-F1
#
_cell.length_a   1.000
_cell.length_b   1.000
_cell.length_c   1.000
_cell.angle_alpha   90.00
_cell.angle_beta   90.00
_cell.angle_gamma   90.00
#
_symmetry.space_group_name_H-M   'P 1'
#
loop_
_entity.id
_entity.type
_entity.pdbx_description
1 polymer ?
#
loop_
_entity_poly.entity_id
_entity_poly.type
_entity_poly.pdbx_seq_one_letter_code
_entity_poly.pdbx_strand_id
1 'polypeptide(L)' 'VGRDPAEIERSIAVRPNQIPNADRYVENGITHLIVGVGGPDYDLSPLEDLISWRDDYRERNPEVLAG' A
#
# COMPACT_ATOMS: atom_id res chain seq x y z
N VAL A 1 25.49 -4.36 -18.60
CA VAL A 1 25.34 -3.37 -17.51
C VAL A 1 23.87 -3.11 -17.33
N GLY A 2 23.30 -3.41 -16.17
CA GLY A 2 21.89 -3.23 -15.84
C GLY A 2 21.67 -3.64 -14.38
N ARG A 3 20.72 -2.99 -13.70
CA ARG A 3 20.28 -3.42 -12.36
C ARG A 3 19.47 -4.70 -12.49
N ASP A 4 19.47 -5.52 -11.44
CA ASP A 4 18.54 -6.64 -11.34
C ASP A 4 17.11 -6.07 -11.30
N PRO A 5 16.22 -6.45 -12.23
CA PRO A 5 14.81 -6.03 -12.19
C PRO A 5 14.10 -6.37 -10.87
N ALA A 6 14.58 -7.37 -10.13
CA ALA A 6 14.07 -7.73 -8.82
C ALA A 6 14.39 -6.67 -7.74
N GLU A 7 15.42 -5.86 -7.92
CA GLU A 7 15.77 -4.75 -7.00
C GLU A 7 14.91 -3.48 -7.23
N ILE A 8 14.02 -3.49 -8.24
CA ILE A 8 13.19 -2.32 -8.54
C ILE A 8 12.02 -2.25 -7.57
N GLU A 9 12.09 -1.31 -6.63
CA GLU A 9 10.95 -0.90 -5.81
C GLU A 9 9.86 -0.23 -6.69
N ARG A 10 8.59 -0.56 -6.43
CA ARG A 10 7.45 0.03 -7.12
C ARG A 10 6.49 0.63 -6.12
N SER A 11 6.11 1.88 -6.36
CA SER A 11 5.21 2.65 -5.49
C SER A 11 4.01 3.18 -6.26
N ILE A 12 2.92 3.47 -5.55
CA ILE A 12 1.72 4.10 -6.13
C ILE A 12 1.09 5.06 -5.13
N ALA A 13 0.60 6.20 -5.65
CA ALA A 13 -0.30 7.07 -4.91
C ALA A 13 -1.74 6.55 -5.02
N VAL A 14 -2.34 6.16 -3.90
CA VAL A 14 -3.71 5.66 -3.82
C VAL A 14 -4.67 6.78 -3.44
N ARG A 15 -5.81 6.82 -4.13
CA ARG A 15 -6.96 7.65 -3.76
C ARG A 15 -7.89 6.88 -2.81
N PRO A 16 -8.75 7.54 -2.03
CA PRO A 16 -9.66 6.85 -1.10
C PRO A 16 -10.50 5.76 -1.77
N ASN A 17 -11.05 6.05 -2.96
CA ASN A 17 -11.85 5.08 -3.72
C ASN A 17 -11.03 3.91 -4.33
N GLN A 18 -9.71 3.92 -4.19
CA GLN A 18 -8.82 2.86 -4.66
C GLN A 18 -8.32 1.95 -3.53
N ILE A 19 -8.48 2.34 -2.26
CA ILE A 19 -8.07 1.54 -1.10
C ILE A 19 -8.67 0.12 -1.12
N PRO A 20 -9.95 -0.11 -1.51
CA PRO A 20 -10.48 -1.46 -1.62
C PRO A 20 -9.76 -2.38 -2.62
N ASN A 21 -8.91 -1.83 -3.51
CA ASN A 21 -8.10 -2.59 -4.46
C ASN A 21 -6.67 -2.84 -3.97
N ALA A 22 -6.35 -2.56 -2.70
CA ALA A 22 -4.98 -2.59 -2.22
C ALA A 22 -4.33 -3.99 -2.28
N ASP A 23 -5.09 -5.07 -2.06
CA ASP A 23 -4.65 -6.47 -2.29
C ASP A 23 -4.06 -6.63 -3.71
N ARG A 24 -4.78 -6.17 -4.73
CA ARG A 24 -4.34 -6.26 -6.13
C ARG A 24 -3.01 -5.53 -6.36
N TYR A 25 -2.78 -4.39 -5.72
CA TYR A 25 -1.53 -3.65 -5.91
C TYR A 25 -0.34 -4.42 -5.34
N VAL A 26 -0.46 -4.90 -4.10
CA VAL A 26 0.64 -5.62 -3.44
C VAL A 26 0.91 -6.97 -4.08
N GLU A 27 -0.12 -7.70 -4.49
CA GLU A 27 0.01 -8.96 -5.22
C GLU A 27 0.68 -8.79 -6.60
N ASN A 28 0.64 -7.59 -7.17
CA ASN A 28 1.33 -7.26 -8.43
C ASN A 28 2.70 -6.60 -8.20
N GLY A 29 3.27 -6.72 -6.99
CA GLY A 29 4.64 -6.29 -6.69
C GLY A 29 4.80 -4.81 -6.39
N ILE A 30 3.72 -4.10 -6.06
CA ILE A 30 3.82 -2.78 -5.43
C ILE A 30 4.18 -2.98 -3.95
N THR A 31 5.25 -2.34 -3.52
CA THR A 31 5.76 -2.47 -2.14
C THR A 31 5.52 -1.23 -1.30
N HIS A 32 5.09 -0.12 -1.91
CA HIS A 32 4.87 1.15 -1.23
C HIS A 32 3.56 1.82 -1.69
N LEU A 33 2.59 1.93 -0.77
CA LEU A 33 1.33 2.63 -1.00
C LEU A 33 1.38 4.00 -0.33
N ILE A 34 1.07 5.07 -1.08
CA ILE A 34 1.12 6.45 -0.62
C ILE A 34 -0.28 7.03 -0.64
N VAL A 35 -0.77 7.55 0.49
CA VAL A 35 -2.01 8.31 0.54
C VAL A 35 -1.70 9.79 0.77
N GLY A 36 -2.29 10.66 -0.05
CA GLY A 36 -2.15 12.10 0.09
C GLY A 36 -3.21 12.66 1.04
N VAL A 37 -2.79 13.51 1.98
CA VAL A 37 -3.69 14.24 2.89
C VAL A 37 -3.50 15.74 2.66
N GLY A 38 -4.61 16.47 2.53
CA GLY A 38 -4.62 17.92 2.32
C GLY A 38 -5.35 18.66 3.44
N GLY A 39 -4.83 19.84 3.79
CA GLY A 39 -5.45 20.74 4.77
C GLY A 39 -6.55 21.64 4.17
N PRO A 40 -7.12 22.56 4.99
CA PRO A 40 -6.72 22.87 6.37
C PRO A 40 -7.25 21.88 7.42
N ASP A 41 -8.30 21.13 7.12
CA ASP A 41 -8.96 20.25 8.09
C ASP A 41 -8.24 18.90 8.28
N TYR A 42 -7.37 18.53 7.32
CA TYR A 42 -6.57 17.30 7.33
C TYR A 42 -7.41 16.05 7.62
N ASP A 43 -8.33 15.72 6.70
CA ASP A 43 -9.10 14.48 6.80
C ASP A 43 -8.17 13.26 6.66
N LEU A 44 -7.97 12.56 7.78
CA LEU A 44 -7.13 11.36 7.88
C LEU A 44 -7.90 10.06 7.68
N SER A 45 -9.22 10.10 7.45
CA SER A 45 -10.03 8.89 7.27
C SER A 45 -9.45 7.93 6.21
N PRO A 46 -8.93 8.41 5.06
CA PRO A 46 -8.29 7.51 4.08
C PRO A 46 -7.00 6.85 4.57
N LEU A 47 -6.27 7.49 5.49
CA LEU A 47 -5.09 6.88 6.11
C LEU A 47 -5.49 5.77 7.09
N GLU A 48 -6.56 5.99 7.86
CA GLU A 48 -7.12 4.98 8.77
C GLU A 48 -7.61 3.75 8.00
N ASP A 49 -8.34 3.96 6.90
CA ASP A 49 -8.80 2.88 6.00
C ASP A 49 -7.61 2.06 5.46
N LEU A 50 -6.54 2.73 5.03
CA LEU A 50 -5.35 2.07 4.50
C LEU A 50 -4.58 1.29 5.57
N ILE A 51 -4.54 1.79 6.81
CA ILE A 51 -3.93 1.09 7.95
C ILE A 51 -4.75 -0.15 8.33
N SER A 52 -6.07 -0.01 8.42
CA SER A 52 -6.98 -1.12 8.69
C SER A 52 -6.80 -2.24 7.67
N TRP A 53 -6.81 -1.88 6.38
CA TRP A 53 -6.52 -2.84 5.30
C TRP A 53 -5.16 -3.52 5.47
N ARG A 54 -4.10 -2.77 5.80
CA ARG A 54 -2.73 -3.32 5.94
C ARG A 54 -2.68 -4.36 7.05
N ASP A 55 -3.34 -4.09 8.17
CA ASP A 55 -3.33 -4.98 9.33
C ASP A 55 -4.14 -6.26 9.04
N ASP A 56 -5.33 -6.12 8.43
CA ASP A 56 -6.12 -7.25 7.93
C ASP A 56 -5.37 -8.09 6.88
N TYR A 57 -4.65 -7.44 5.96
CA TYR A 57 -3.86 -8.13 4.94
C TYR A 57 -2.74 -8.96 5.58
N ARG A 58 -2.06 -8.43 6.59
CA ARG A 58 -1.01 -9.16 7.31
C ARG A 58 -1.53 -10.34 8.11
N GLU A 59 -2.71 -10.22 8.70
CA GLU A 59 -3.35 -11.34 9.40
C GLU A 59 -3.72 -12.47 8.43
N ARG A 60 -4.23 -12.12 7.24
CA ARG A 60 -4.56 -13.08 6.19
C ARG A 60 -3.34 -13.70 5.50
N ASN A 61 -2.20 -13.00 5.49
CA ASN A 61 -0.97 -13.36 4.75
C ASN A 61 0.27 -13.32 5.67
N PRO A 62 0.36 -14.20 6.69
CA PRO A 62 1.44 -14.17 7.69
C PRO A 62 2.84 -14.42 7.10
N GLU A 63 2.94 -15.11 5.96
CA GLU A 63 4.19 -15.36 5.23
C GLU A 63 4.83 -14.08 4.68
N VAL A 64 4.04 -13.03 4.42
CA VAL A 64 4.55 -11.72 3.96
C VAL A 64 5.38 -11.03 5.05
N LEU A 65 5.16 -11.36 6.32
CA LEU A 65 5.95 -10.86 7.46
C LEU A 65 7.20 -11.68 7.77
N ALA A 66 7.30 -12.89 7.20
CA ALA A 66 8.39 -13.82 7.48
C ALA A 66 9.62 -13.63 6.57
N GLY A 67 9.56 -12.67 5.63
CA GLY A 67 10.63 -12.30 4.71
C GLY A 67 11.50 -11.16 5.21
#